data_AF-A0A7K3FYD0-F1
#
_entry.id   AF-A0A7K3FYD0-F1
#
_cell.length_a   1.000
_cell.length_b   1.000
_cell.length_c   1.000
_cell.angle_alpha   90.00
_cell.angle_beta   90.00
_cell.angle_gamma   90.00
#
_symmetry.space_group_name_H-M   'P 1'
#
loop_
_entity.id
_entity.type
_entity.pdbx_description
1 polymer ?
#
loop_
_entity_poly.entity_id
_entity_poly.type
_entity_poly.pdbx_seq_one_letter_code
_entity_poly.pdbx_strand_id
1 'polypeptide(L)'
;MLPPADRAALDLLDAHLEALWDGKDLRHGPDGPADEGGGELVRWALDRLRRVPREPADAFVRHVGGLLMEFRGRRCPWNAAALRLLDDTYTFVATGPRRHEDWAHDVHAVLHRAVPDPRGWIRLDGDRLNTARHTVPSYPFAPPDPSEIPGRLHPLAAEAAVGALAVMAEEWQGEPAPVRSRPDRDALLADARTLLDRYGPTARHWTNATAAATDPARDFLAAGLRGTRSHTFLTPEYINGLDLFEDLGLIVVNDDEVGVFWSFGAY
;
A
#
# COMPACT_ATOMS: atom_id res chain seq x y z
N MET A 1 21.22 -2.32 7.08
CA MET A 1 20.97 -3.16 5.89
C MET A 1 21.11 -4.61 6.32
N LEU A 2 20.10 -5.46 6.13
CA LEU A 2 20.19 -6.88 6.52
C LEU A 2 21.15 -7.64 5.58
N PRO A 3 21.85 -8.69 6.07
CA PRO A 3 22.60 -9.61 5.21
C PRO A 3 21.72 -10.19 4.08
N PRO A 4 22.28 -10.44 2.87
CA PRO A 4 21.51 -10.97 1.74
C PRO A 4 20.79 -12.30 2.03
N ALA A 5 21.42 -13.19 2.82
CA ALA A 5 20.83 -14.47 3.22
C ALA A 5 19.59 -14.29 4.13
N ASP A 6 19.65 -13.34 5.07
CA ASP A 6 18.52 -13.02 5.95
C ASP A 6 17.34 -12.46 5.15
N ARG A 7 17.62 -11.63 4.14
CA ARG A 7 16.58 -11.10 3.25
C ARG A 7 15.89 -12.22 2.47
N ALA A 8 16.65 -13.13 1.86
CA ALA A 8 16.08 -14.25 1.12
C ALA A 8 15.21 -15.15 2.01
N ALA A 9 15.64 -15.44 3.25
CA ALA A 9 14.85 -16.24 4.19
C ALA A 9 13.54 -15.53 4.58
N LEU A 10 13.58 -14.22 4.83
CA LEU A 10 12.37 -13.44 5.11
C LEU A 10 11.42 -13.40 3.90
N ASP A 11 11.94 -13.23 2.68
CA ASP A 11 11.15 -13.21 1.44
C ASP A 11 10.47 -14.56 1.17
N LEU A 12 11.19 -15.68 1.38
CA LEU A 12 10.63 -17.02 1.26
C LEU A 12 9.52 -17.28 2.27
N LEU A 13 9.71 -16.87 3.53
CA LEU A 13 8.70 -17.02 4.56
C LEU A 13 7.46 -16.16 4.29
N ASP A 14 7.64 -14.92 3.81
CA ASP A 14 6.54 -14.04 3.41
C ASP A 14 5.67 -14.70 2.33
N ALA A 15 6.31 -15.17 1.25
CA ALA A 15 5.63 -15.85 0.15
C ALA A 15 4.93 -17.13 0.61
N HIS A 16 5.53 -17.87 1.55
CA HIS A 16 4.92 -19.07 2.13
C HIS A 16 3.66 -18.74 2.95
N LEU A 17 3.75 -17.74 3.85
CA LEU A 17 2.63 -17.29 4.66
C LEU A 17 1.50 -16.70 3.79
N GLU A 18 1.84 -15.92 2.76
CA GLU A 18 0.87 -15.38 1.79
C GLU A 18 0.18 -16.50 1.00
N ALA A 19 0.91 -17.52 0.54
CA ALA A 19 0.31 -18.66 -0.15
C ALA A 19 -0.64 -19.46 0.76
N LEU A 20 -0.30 -19.64 2.04
CA LEU A 20 -1.19 -20.28 3.01
C LEU A 20 -2.44 -19.42 3.28
N TRP A 21 -2.29 -18.10 3.36
CA TRP A 21 -3.41 -17.17 3.50
C TRP A 21 -4.34 -17.18 2.28
N ASP A 22 -3.79 -17.37 1.08
CA ASP A 22 -4.55 -17.59 -0.16
C ASP A 22 -5.31 -18.92 -0.20
N GLY A 23 -5.20 -19.75 0.84
CA GLY A 23 -5.83 -21.07 0.90
C GLY A 23 -5.12 -22.13 0.05
N LYS A 24 -3.87 -21.89 -0.38
CA LYS A 24 -3.09 -22.91 -1.09
C LYS A 24 -2.62 -23.96 -0.09
N ASP A 25 -2.94 -25.24 -0.35
CA ASP A 25 -2.44 -26.36 0.44
C ASP A 25 -0.96 -26.62 0.14
N LEU A 26 -0.09 -25.91 0.88
CA LEU A 26 1.34 -26.20 0.92
C LEU A 26 1.59 -27.25 2.00
N ARG A 27 1.53 -28.53 1.60
CA ARG A 27 1.81 -29.69 2.47
C ARG A 27 3.22 -29.69 3.07
N HIS A 28 4.12 -28.88 2.52
CA HIS A 28 5.50 -28.73 2.96
C HIS A 28 5.74 -27.25 3.33
N GLY A 29 6.40 -27.02 4.47
CA GLY A 29 6.94 -25.70 4.81
C GLY A 29 8.01 -25.28 3.79
N PRO A 30 8.56 -24.06 3.85
CA PRO A 30 9.67 -23.69 2.97
C PRO A 30 10.81 -24.71 3.12
N ASP A 31 11.18 -25.38 2.03
CA ASP A 31 12.29 -26.35 1.99
C ASP A 31 13.60 -25.59 2.17
N GLY A 32 14.02 -25.44 3.43
CA GLY A 32 15.30 -24.86 3.82
C GLY A 32 15.70 -25.41 5.19
N PRO A 33 17.00 -25.64 5.44
CA PRO A 33 17.44 -26.29 6.67
C PRO A 33 16.97 -25.46 7.86
N ALA A 34 16.33 -26.13 8.82
CA ALA A 34 16.02 -25.57 10.13
C ALA A 34 17.29 -25.30 10.99
N ASP A 35 18.48 -25.35 10.38
CA ASP A 35 19.76 -25.12 11.01
C ASP A 35 20.29 -23.72 10.69
N GLU A 36 20.27 -22.89 11.74
CA GLU A 36 21.17 -21.76 12.03
C GLU A 36 21.17 -20.52 11.11
N GLY A 37 20.57 -20.56 9.92
CA GLY A 37 20.60 -19.43 8.96
C GLY A 37 19.43 -18.44 9.01
N GLY A 38 18.40 -18.68 9.82
CA GLY A 38 17.20 -17.84 9.88
C GLY A 38 17.25 -16.81 11.01
N GLY A 39 17.31 -15.52 10.65
CA GLY A 39 17.19 -14.41 11.60
C GLY A 39 16.04 -14.58 12.60
N GLU A 40 16.16 -13.95 13.79
CA GLU A 40 15.22 -14.11 14.91
C GLU A 40 13.73 -14.02 14.52
N LEU A 41 13.40 -13.11 13.60
CA LEU A 41 12.04 -12.91 13.10
C LEU A 41 11.50 -14.12 12.33
N VAL A 42 12.33 -14.80 11.53
CA VAL A 42 11.94 -16.03 10.79
C VAL A 42 11.62 -17.14 11.78
N ARG A 43 12.48 -17.33 12.79
CA ARG A 43 12.28 -18.34 13.84
C ARG A 43 11.01 -18.09 14.63
N TRP A 44 10.77 -16.83 15.00
CA TRP A 44 9.55 -16.41 15.68
C TRP A 44 8.30 -16.76 14.87
N ALA A 45 8.25 -16.38 13.58
CA ALA A 45 7.08 -16.61 12.75
C ALA A 45 6.82 -18.09 12.47
N LEU A 46 7.88 -18.89 12.25
CA LEU A 46 7.75 -20.34 12.09
C LEU A 46 7.25 -21.02 13.37
N ASP A 47 7.72 -20.62 14.55
CA ASP A 47 7.22 -21.14 15.83
C ASP A 47 5.74 -20.78 16.03
N ARG A 48 5.33 -19.55 15.68
CA ARG A 48 3.91 -19.14 15.73
C ARG A 48 3.06 -19.95 14.76
N LEU A 49 3.50 -20.11 13.51
CA LEU A 49 2.78 -20.87 12.48
C LEU A 49 2.54 -22.33 12.91
N ARG A 50 3.53 -22.99 13.53
CA ARG A 50 3.41 -24.37 14.02
C ARG A 50 2.33 -24.55 15.09
N ARG A 51 1.98 -23.48 15.81
CA ARG A 51 0.97 -23.50 16.88
C ARG A 51 -0.45 -23.22 16.36
N VAL A 52 -0.60 -22.80 15.11
CA VAL A 52 -1.92 -22.54 14.51
C VAL A 52 -2.58 -23.87 14.15
N PRO A 53 -3.77 -24.19 14.70
CA PRO A 53 -4.53 -25.38 14.29
C PRO A 53 -4.90 -25.33 12.82
N ARG A 54 -4.76 -26.45 12.10
CA ARG A 54 -5.09 -26.55 10.66
C ARG A 54 -6.59 -26.62 10.39
N GLU A 55 -7.36 -27.08 11.38
CA GLU A 55 -8.81 -27.21 11.29
C GLU A 55 -9.50 -26.37 12.38
N PRO A 56 -10.63 -25.69 12.06
CA PRO A 56 -11.25 -25.63 10.73
C PRO A 56 -10.45 -24.71 9.78
N ALA A 57 -10.47 -25.02 8.47
CA ALA A 57 -9.65 -24.34 7.46
C ALA A 57 -9.85 -22.81 7.41
N ASP A 58 -11.08 -22.32 7.61
CA ASP A 58 -11.37 -20.88 7.63
C ASP A 58 -10.69 -20.18 8.82
N ALA A 59 -10.67 -20.83 9.98
CA ALA A 59 -9.97 -20.33 11.15
C ALA A 59 -8.46 -20.33 10.92
N PHE A 60 -7.90 -21.39 10.34
CA PHE A 60 -6.48 -21.44 9.99
C PHE A 60 -6.08 -20.27 9.08
N VAL A 61 -6.82 -20.05 7.99
CA VAL A 61 -6.57 -18.94 7.05
C VAL A 61 -6.61 -17.58 7.74
N ARG A 62 -7.59 -17.32 8.61
CA ARG A 62 -7.64 -16.07 9.39
C ARG A 62 -6.42 -15.87 10.29
N HIS A 63 -6.00 -16.93 11.00
CA HIS A 63 -4.83 -16.85 11.88
C HIS A 63 -3.53 -16.65 11.09
N VAL A 64 -3.38 -17.31 9.94
CA VAL A 64 -2.23 -17.11 9.05
C VAL A 64 -2.22 -15.68 8.51
N GLY A 65 -3.36 -15.13 8.10
CA GLY A 65 -3.47 -13.74 7.67
C GLY A 65 -2.99 -12.76 8.75
N GLY A 66 -3.47 -12.93 9.99
CA GLY A 66 -3.00 -12.13 11.13
C GLY A 66 -1.50 -12.28 11.41
N LEU A 67 -0.98 -13.52 11.34
CA LEU A 67 0.45 -13.79 11.48
C LEU A 67 1.28 -13.13 10.37
N LEU A 68 0.80 -13.15 9.13
CA LEU A 68 1.46 -12.52 7.99
C LEU A 68 1.55 -11.00 8.17
N MET A 69 0.46 -10.35 8.59
CA MET A 69 0.46 -8.91 8.86
C MET A 69 1.42 -8.57 10.01
N GLU A 70 1.39 -9.33 11.11
CA GLU A 70 2.32 -9.13 12.23
C GLU A 70 3.79 -9.34 11.80
N PHE A 71 4.05 -10.40 11.02
CA PHE A 71 5.37 -10.67 10.45
C PHE A 71 5.85 -9.51 9.59
N ARG A 72 5.03 -9.04 8.63
CA ARG A 72 5.36 -7.93 7.74
C ARG A 72 5.62 -6.64 8.50
N GLY A 73 4.81 -6.32 9.51
CA GLY A 73 5.01 -5.15 10.37
C GLY A 73 6.32 -5.21 11.16
N ARG A 74 6.74 -6.39 11.62
CA ARG A 74 8.02 -6.58 12.32
C ARG A 74 9.25 -6.51 11.41
N ARG A 75 9.10 -6.56 10.08
CA ARG A 75 10.26 -6.55 9.14
C ARG A 75 10.98 -5.20 9.11
N CYS A 76 10.24 -4.09 9.12
CA CYS A 76 10.81 -2.75 9.14
C CYS A 76 9.82 -1.69 9.63
N PRO A 77 10.31 -0.52 10.11
CA PRO A 77 9.43 0.57 10.56
C PRO A 77 8.46 1.08 9.50
N TRP A 78 8.86 1.07 8.24
CA TRP A 78 8.01 1.49 7.11
C TRP A 78 6.79 0.58 6.96
N ASN A 79 6.98 -0.75 6.97
CA ASN A 79 5.87 -1.70 6.92
C ASN A 79 4.92 -1.51 8.11
N ALA A 80 5.48 -1.30 9.31
CA ALA A 80 4.68 -1.08 10.51
C ALA A 80 3.84 0.20 10.41
N ALA A 81 4.39 1.28 9.86
CA ALA A 81 3.66 2.53 9.63
C ALA A 81 2.58 2.37 8.55
N ALA A 82 2.87 1.63 7.46
CA ALA A 82 1.90 1.38 6.40
C ALA A 82 0.68 0.65 6.93
N LEU A 83 0.91 -0.41 7.72
CA LEU A 83 -0.15 -1.21 8.31
C LEU A 83 -0.99 -0.41 9.32
N ARG A 84 -0.34 0.36 10.21
CA ARG A 84 -1.07 1.19 11.19
C ARG A 84 -1.91 2.29 10.54
N LEU A 85 -1.44 2.85 9.42
CA LEU A 85 -2.09 4.00 8.80
C LEU A 85 -3.20 3.59 7.82
N LEU A 86 -3.02 2.50 7.06
CA LEU A 86 -3.79 2.27 5.83
C LEU A 86 -4.37 0.86 5.66
N ASP A 87 -4.08 -0.10 6.55
CA ASP A 87 -4.56 -1.50 6.40
C ASP A 87 -6.08 -1.65 6.61
N ASP A 88 -6.66 -0.77 7.43
CA ASP A 88 -8.08 -0.82 7.79
C ASP A 88 -9.00 -0.05 6.81
N THR A 89 -8.43 0.72 5.87
CA THR A 89 -9.18 1.51 4.88
C THR A 89 -9.01 0.96 3.48
N TYR A 90 -9.97 1.26 2.59
CA TYR A 90 -9.88 0.80 1.20
C TYR A 90 -8.81 1.59 0.43
N THR A 91 -7.58 1.07 0.46
CA THR A 91 -6.40 1.72 -0.11
C THR A 91 -5.55 0.78 -0.97
N PHE A 92 -4.75 1.40 -1.83
CA PHE A 92 -3.66 0.76 -2.56
C PHE A 92 -2.35 1.48 -2.23
N VAL A 93 -1.36 0.72 -1.77
CA VAL A 93 -0.02 1.21 -1.44
C VAL A 93 1.01 0.32 -2.10
N ALA A 94 1.76 0.87 -3.04
CA ALA A 94 2.83 0.14 -3.71
C ALA A 94 4.01 1.05 -4.04
N THR A 95 5.20 0.47 -4.02
CA THR A 95 6.41 1.10 -4.55
C THR A 95 6.93 0.30 -5.73
N GLY A 96 7.46 0.98 -6.74
CA GLY A 96 8.19 0.38 -7.85
C GLY A 96 9.54 1.08 -8.07
N PRO A 97 10.42 0.48 -8.88
CA PRO A 97 11.68 1.10 -9.28
C PRO A 97 11.45 2.25 -10.25
N ARG A 98 12.30 3.27 -10.18
CA ARG A 98 12.42 4.31 -11.20
C ARG A 98 13.33 3.81 -12.32
N ARG A 99 12.79 3.61 -13.51
CA ARG A 99 13.52 3.03 -14.66
C ARG A 99 13.53 3.91 -15.89
N HIS A 100 12.62 4.88 -15.97
CA HIS A 100 12.46 5.72 -17.14
C HIS A 100 12.99 7.14 -16.88
N GLU A 101 13.10 7.98 -17.90
CA GLU A 101 13.34 9.42 -17.70
C GLU A 101 12.03 10.16 -17.41
N ASP A 102 10.92 9.68 -17.98
CA ASP A 102 9.57 10.10 -17.64
C ASP A 102 8.99 9.17 -16.57
N TRP A 103 8.65 9.72 -15.40
CA TRP A 103 8.17 8.95 -14.24
C TRP A 103 6.74 8.46 -14.39
N ALA A 104 5.96 9.03 -15.31
CA ALA A 104 4.61 8.57 -15.56
C ALA A 104 4.56 7.10 -16.00
N HIS A 105 5.57 6.64 -16.74
CA HIS A 105 5.70 5.23 -17.15
C HIS A 105 5.92 4.29 -15.95
N ASP A 106 6.70 4.72 -14.96
CA ASP A 106 6.95 3.94 -13.75
C ASP A 106 5.71 3.92 -12.84
N VAL A 107 5.01 5.03 -12.69
CA VAL A 107 3.71 5.09 -11.99
C VAL A 107 2.71 4.14 -12.65
N HIS A 108 2.59 4.20 -13.97
CA HIS A 108 1.69 3.34 -14.72
C HIS A 108 2.02 1.85 -14.50
N ALA A 109 3.31 1.48 -14.49
CA ALA A 109 3.73 0.12 -14.18
C ALA A 109 3.38 -0.30 -12.74
N VAL A 110 3.49 0.60 -11.76
CA VAL A 110 3.09 0.35 -10.37
C VAL A 110 1.58 0.13 -10.24
N LEU A 111 0.75 0.99 -10.85
CA LEU A 111 -0.72 0.86 -10.84
C LEU A 111 -1.18 -0.46 -11.49
N HIS A 112 -0.47 -0.91 -12.52
CA HIS A 112 -0.70 -2.21 -13.17
C HIS A 112 -0.09 -3.40 -12.43
N ARG A 113 0.60 -3.17 -11.30
CA ARG A 113 1.32 -4.20 -10.53
C ARG A 113 2.37 -4.95 -11.35
N ALA A 114 2.89 -4.32 -12.41
CA ALA A 114 3.82 -4.91 -13.36
C ALA A 114 5.27 -4.98 -12.83
N VAL A 115 5.54 -4.30 -11.71
CA VAL A 115 6.85 -4.24 -11.08
C VAL A 115 6.78 -4.59 -9.59
N PRO A 116 7.80 -5.25 -9.03
CA PRO A 116 7.90 -5.46 -7.59
C PRO A 116 8.48 -4.23 -6.89
N ASP A 117 8.32 -4.18 -5.57
CA ASP A 117 9.05 -3.24 -4.72
C ASP A 117 10.56 -3.59 -4.73
N PRO A 118 11.47 -2.65 -5.06
CA PRO A 118 12.91 -2.94 -5.15
C PRO A 118 13.55 -3.28 -3.78
N ARG A 119 12.96 -2.86 -2.67
CA ARG A 119 13.36 -3.20 -1.29
C ARG A 119 12.61 -4.40 -0.72
N GLY A 120 11.61 -4.93 -1.43
CA GLY A 120 10.79 -6.07 -0.99
C GLY A 120 9.92 -5.74 0.23
N TRP A 121 9.53 -4.48 0.38
CA TRP A 121 8.65 -4.03 1.46
C TRP A 121 7.18 -4.27 1.11
N ILE A 122 6.30 -4.11 2.11
CA ILE A 122 4.89 -4.49 1.98
C ILE A 122 4.19 -3.68 0.88
N ARG A 123 3.30 -4.35 0.14
CA ARG A 123 2.28 -3.73 -0.71
C ARG A 123 0.92 -3.94 -0.02
N LEU A 124 0.15 -2.86 0.14
CA LEU A 124 -1.26 -2.95 0.53
C LEU A 124 -2.09 -2.94 -0.74
N ASP A 125 -2.81 -4.04 -0.97
CA ASP A 125 -3.54 -4.25 -2.22
C ASP A 125 -4.67 -5.26 -1.93
N GLY A 126 -5.77 -4.75 -1.38
CA GLY A 126 -6.96 -5.56 -1.06
C GLY A 126 -7.55 -6.27 -2.28
N ASP A 127 -7.34 -5.71 -3.47
CA ASP A 127 -7.86 -6.25 -4.73
C ASP A 127 -6.92 -7.20 -5.46
N ARG A 128 -5.77 -7.57 -4.88
CA ARG A 128 -4.78 -8.39 -5.59
C ARG A 128 -5.36 -9.70 -6.15
N LEU A 129 -6.32 -10.30 -5.44
CA LEU A 129 -7.03 -11.54 -5.83
C LEU A 129 -8.45 -11.28 -6.37
N ASN A 130 -8.86 -10.03 -6.52
CA ASN A 130 -10.21 -9.69 -6.96
C ASN A 130 -10.42 -10.17 -8.40
N THR A 131 -11.48 -10.95 -8.62
CA THR A 131 -11.83 -11.53 -9.93
C THR A 131 -12.19 -10.47 -10.96
N ALA A 132 -12.53 -9.25 -10.53
CA ALA A 132 -12.70 -8.08 -11.41
C ALA A 132 -11.47 -7.85 -12.30
N ARG A 133 -10.29 -8.28 -11.85
CA ARG A 133 -9.03 -8.20 -12.58
C ARG A 133 -8.98 -9.04 -13.86
N HIS A 134 -9.89 -9.99 -14.03
CA HIS A 134 -10.04 -10.70 -15.30
C HIS A 134 -10.64 -9.81 -16.40
N THR A 135 -11.45 -8.81 -16.02
CA THR A 135 -12.07 -7.85 -16.92
C THR A 135 -11.23 -6.57 -17.01
N VAL A 136 -10.80 -6.04 -15.86
CA VAL A 136 -10.01 -4.82 -15.75
C VAL A 136 -8.67 -5.15 -15.07
N PRO A 137 -7.59 -5.44 -15.82
CA PRO A 137 -6.34 -5.96 -15.25
C PRO A 137 -5.72 -5.14 -14.10
N SER A 138 -5.93 -3.81 -14.14
CA SER A 138 -5.47 -2.84 -13.16
C SER A 138 -6.48 -2.54 -12.04
N TYR A 139 -7.63 -3.23 -11.96
CA TYR A 139 -8.70 -2.98 -10.98
C TYR A 139 -8.12 -2.71 -9.57
N PRO A 140 -8.61 -1.66 -8.86
CA PRO A 140 -9.75 -0.79 -9.20
C PRO A 140 -9.43 0.35 -10.17
N PHE A 141 -8.21 0.40 -10.70
CA PHE A 141 -7.77 1.49 -11.59
C PHE A 141 -8.16 1.27 -13.05
N ALA A 142 -8.41 2.37 -13.74
CA ALA A 142 -8.26 2.54 -15.19
C ALA A 142 -7.38 3.78 -15.41
N PRO A 143 -6.07 3.67 -15.15
CA PRO A 143 -5.21 4.84 -15.22
C PRO A 143 -5.12 5.33 -16.66
N PRO A 144 -5.00 6.64 -16.87
CA PRO A 144 -4.83 7.21 -18.21
C PRO A 144 -3.47 6.78 -18.78
N ASP A 145 -3.30 6.93 -20.10
CA ASP A 145 -2.02 6.67 -20.76
C ASP A 145 -0.89 7.45 -20.09
N PRO A 146 0.35 6.89 -20.02
CA PRO A 146 1.48 7.57 -19.37
C PRO A 146 1.70 9.01 -19.82
N SER A 147 1.47 9.33 -21.10
CA SER A 147 1.59 10.69 -21.63
C SER A 147 0.54 11.68 -21.09
N GLU A 148 -0.61 11.19 -20.61
CA GLU A 148 -1.69 12.00 -20.06
C GLU A 148 -1.59 12.18 -18.54
N ILE A 149 -0.92 11.25 -17.85
CA ILE A 149 -0.75 11.27 -16.39
C ILE A 149 -0.26 12.63 -15.88
N PRO A 150 0.80 13.25 -16.44
CA PRO A 150 1.28 14.55 -15.97
C PRO A 150 0.23 15.68 -16.07
N GLY A 151 -0.71 15.59 -17.02
CA GLY A 151 -1.77 16.58 -17.20
C GLY A 151 -2.92 16.46 -16.18
N ARG A 152 -2.99 15.34 -15.44
CA ARG A 152 -4.03 15.06 -14.44
C ARG A 152 -3.51 15.03 -13.00
N LEU A 153 -2.23 15.35 -12.82
CA LEU A 153 -1.55 15.38 -11.53
C LEU A 153 -0.99 16.76 -11.26
N HIS A 154 -1.04 17.18 -10.01
CA HIS A 154 -0.61 18.49 -9.57
C HIS A 154 0.54 18.35 -8.57
N PRO A 155 1.63 19.13 -8.72
CA PRO A 155 2.72 19.14 -7.75
C PRO A 155 2.22 19.47 -6.35
N LEU A 156 2.85 18.85 -5.35
CA LEU A 156 2.46 19.00 -3.96
C LEU A 156 3.69 19.29 -3.09
N ALA A 157 3.55 20.23 -2.16
CA ALA A 157 4.57 20.50 -1.15
C ALA A 157 4.69 19.31 -0.19
N ALA A 158 5.89 19.05 0.32
CA ALA A 158 6.17 17.88 1.17
C ALA A 158 5.24 17.79 2.40
N GLU A 159 5.00 18.91 3.10
CA GLU A 159 4.10 18.91 4.26
C GLU A 159 2.63 18.67 3.87
N ALA A 160 2.20 19.19 2.71
CA ALA A 160 0.86 18.91 2.21
C ALA A 160 0.70 17.44 1.78
N ALA A 161 1.78 16.80 1.31
CA ALA A 161 1.81 15.35 1.02
C ALA A 161 1.61 14.50 2.27
N VAL A 162 2.19 14.90 3.42
CA VAL A 162 1.94 14.24 4.71
C VAL A 162 0.46 14.31 5.06
N GLY A 163 -0.15 15.50 4.91
CA GLY A 163 -1.58 15.69 5.15
C GLY A 163 -2.46 14.86 4.22
N ALA A 164 -2.15 14.86 2.92
CA ALA A 164 -2.87 14.08 1.90
C ALA A 164 -2.81 12.58 2.16
N LEU A 165 -1.65 12.06 2.58
CA LEU A 165 -1.50 10.65 2.94
C LEU A 165 -2.25 10.31 4.23
N ALA A 166 -2.18 11.17 5.25
CA ALA A 166 -2.84 10.92 6.52
C ALA A 166 -4.37 10.84 6.40
N VAL A 167 -5.00 11.68 5.55
CA VAL A 167 -6.46 11.62 5.35
C VAL A 167 -6.93 10.37 4.61
N MET A 168 -6.04 9.55 4.04
CA MET A 168 -6.41 8.24 3.48
C MET A 168 -6.78 7.20 4.57
N ALA A 169 -6.53 7.52 5.84
CA ALA A 169 -7.00 6.77 7.01
C ALA A 169 -8.46 7.11 7.40
N GLU A 170 -9.13 7.97 6.62
CA GLU A 170 -10.56 8.28 6.75
C GLU A 170 -11.40 7.40 5.81
N GLU A 171 -12.68 7.23 6.14
CA GLU A 171 -13.68 6.61 5.26
C GLU A 171 -14.42 7.64 4.38
N TRP A 172 -14.57 7.35 3.08
CA TRP A 172 -15.24 8.26 2.13
C TRP A 172 -16.73 8.50 2.43
N GLN A 173 -17.45 7.43 2.81
CA GLN A 173 -18.91 7.46 3.00
C GLN A 173 -19.38 8.16 4.28
N GLY A 174 -18.47 8.76 5.03
CA GLY A 174 -18.76 9.49 6.24
C GLY A 174 -17.87 9.03 7.37
N GLU A 175 -16.68 9.61 7.43
CA GLU A 175 -15.77 9.43 8.54
C GLU A 175 -16.37 10.02 9.83
N PRO A 176 -16.69 9.20 10.85
CA PRO A 176 -17.22 9.69 12.12
C PRO A 176 -16.17 10.45 12.94
N ALA A 177 -14.88 10.20 12.69
CA ALA A 177 -13.77 10.83 13.39
C ALA A 177 -12.70 11.27 12.37
N PRO A 178 -12.86 12.42 11.69
CA PRO A 178 -11.87 12.87 10.71
C PRO A 178 -10.54 13.14 11.38
N VAL A 179 -9.44 12.92 10.65
CA VAL A 179 -8.06 12.93 11.18
C VAL A 179 -7.76 14.24 11.91
N ARG A 180 -8.26 15.37 11.41
CA ARG A 180 -8.12 16.70 12.07
C ARG A 180 -8.62 16.75 13.52
N SER A 181 -9.54 15.89 13.90
CA SER A 181 -10.15 15.82 15.25
C SER A 181 -9.83 14.55 16.01
N ARG A 182 -9.07 13.63 15.42
CA ARG A 182 -8.73 12.35 16.03
C ARG A 182 -7.72 12.53 17.19
N PRO A 183 -7.90 11.83 18.32
CA PRO A 183 -6.92 11.87 19.43
C PRO A 183 -5.51 11.38 19.03
N ASP A 184 -5.42 10.47 18.06
CA ASP A 184 -4.19 9.88 17.54
C ASP A 184 -3.66 10.60 16.29
N ARG A 185 -4.19 11.79 15.95
CA ARG A 185 -3.77 12.60 14.79
C ARG A 185 -2.25 12.68 14.60
N ASP A 186 -1.52 13.00 15.66
CA ASP A 186 -0.08 13.19 15.58
C ASP A 186 0.67 11.88 15.28
N ALA A 187 0.13 10.74 15.72
CA ALA A 187 0.65 9.43 15.39
C ALA A 187 0.40 9.09 13.91
N LEU A 188 -0.79 9.38 13.39
CA LEU A 188 -1.11 9.19 11.97
C LEU A 188 -0.20 10.05 11.07
N LEU A 189 0.06 11.30 11.47
CA LEU A 189 0.99 12.18 10.77
C LEU A 189 2.46 11.69 10.86
N ALA A 190 2.85 11.08 11.99
CA ALA A 190 4.18 10.49 12.13
C ALA A 190 4.35 9.25 11.25
N ASP A 191 3.32 8.42 11.12
CA ASP A 191 3.31 7.27 10.22
C ASP A 191 3.34 7.71 8.76
N ALA A 192 2.55 8.71 8.37
CA ALA A 192 2.61 9.29 7.03
C ALA A 192 4.01 9.83 6.70
N ARG A 193 4.68 10.55 7.62
CA ARG A 193 6.08 10.98 7.44
C ARG A 193 7.03 9.80 7.28
N THR A 194 6.90 8.77 8.12
CA THR A 194 7.71 7.55 8.02
C THR A 194 7.58 6.91 6.63
N LEU A 195 6.38 6.93 6.05
CA LEU A 195 6.13 6.39 4.72
C LEU A 195 6.81 7.21 3.62
N LEU A 196 6.75 8.55 3.71
CA LEU A 196 7.33 9.47 2.73
C LEU A 196 8.86 9.59 2.86
N ASP A 197 9.41 9.46 4.07
CA ASP A 197 10.85 9.51 4.36
C ASP A 197 11.62 8.42 3.60
N ARG A 198 10.95 7.33 3.21
CA ARG A 198 11.52 6.29 2.33
C ARG A 198 12.17 6.87 1.08
N TYR A 199 11.55 7.89 0.48
CA TYR A 199 11.95 8.47 -0.79
C TYR A 199 13.00 9.58 -0.63
N GLY A 200 13.30 9.96 0.61
CA GLY A 200 14.33 10.96 0.93
C GLY A 200 13.88 12.40 0.69
N PRO A 201 14.71 13.38 1.13
CA PRO A 201 14.33 14.80 1.17
C PRO A 201 14.26 15.47 -0.20
N THR A 202 14.80 14.85 -1.25
CA THR A 202 14.76 15.36 -2.63
C THR A 202 13.58 14.82 -3.43
N ALA A 203 12.75 13.97 -2.83
CA ALA A 203 11.57 13.42 -3.47
C ALA A 203 10.58 14.53 -3.85
N ARG A 204 9.97 14.36 -5.01
CA ARG A 204 8.90 15.21 -5.50
C ARG A 204 7.56 14.51 -5.29
N HIS A 205 6.51 15.29 -5.05
CA HIS A 205 5.19 14.77 -4.71
C HIS A 205 4.16 15.30 -5.69
N TRP A 206 3.19 14.46 -6.05
CA TRP A 206 2.07 14.83 -6.89
C TRP A 206 0.78 14.21 -6.37
N THR A 207 -0.34 14.85 -6.64
CA THR A 207 -1.66 14.33 -6.31
C THR A 207 -2.63 14.53 -7.47
N ASN A 208 -3.64 13.68 -7.57
CA ASN A 208 -4.76 13.90 -8.49
C ASN A 208 -5.79 14.88 -7.92
N ALA A 209 -5.62 15.38 -6.69
CA ALA A 209 -6.51 16.35 -6.08
C ALA A 209 -6.45 17.71 -6.79
N THR A 210 -7.58 18.11 -7.37
CA THR A 210 -7.72 19.34 -8.17
C THR A 210 -7.43 20.63 -7.39
N ALA A 211 -7.58 20.61 -6.06
CA ALA A 211 -7.24 21.76 -5.21
C ALA A 211 -5.74 22.08 -5.23
N ALA A 212 -4.88 21.09 -5.47
CA ALA A 212 -3.43 21.30 -5.56
C ALA A 212 -3.01 22.00 -6.88
N ALA A 213 -3.90 22.08 -7.88
CA ALA A 213 -3.62 22.79 -9.12
C ALA A 213 -3.36 24.29 -8.89
N THR A 214 -4.02 24.88 -7.90
CA THR A 214 -3.89 26.30 -7.56
C THR A 214 -3.13 26.55 -6.26
N ASP A 215 -3.10 25.56 -5.36
CA ASP A 215 -2.41 25.64 -4.06
C ASP A 215 -1.65 24.34 -3.75
N PRO A 216 -0.36 24.24 -4.12
CA PRO A 216 0.48 23.08 -3.80
C PRO A 216 0.69 22.86 -2.30
N ALA A 217 0.37 23.84 -1.44
CA ALA A 217 0.50 23.77 0.01
C ALA A 217 -0.85 23.52 0.71
N ARG A 218 -1.85 23.04 -0.05
CA ARG A 218 -3.22 22.82 0.43
C ARG A 218 -3.25 22.04 1.75
N ASP A 219 -4.02 22.54 2.71
CA ASP A 219 -4.30 21.82 3.96
C ASP A 219 -5.37 20.73 3.74
N PHE A 220 -4.91 19.51 3.47
CA PHE A 220 -5.78 18.34 3.32
C PHE A 220 -6.44 17.92 4.63
N LEU A 221 -5.83 18.16 5.80
CA LEU A 221 -6.42 17.80 7.08
C LEU A 221 -7.68 18.63 7.35
N ALA A 222 -7.63 19.92 7.04
CA ALA A 222 -8.78 20.80 7.15
C ALA A 222 -9.94 20.35 6.24
N ALA A 223 -9.64 19.92 5.01
CA ALA A 223 -10.64 19.43 4.06
C ALA A 223 -11.19 18.05 4.44
N GLY A 224 -10.33 17.14 4.87
CA GLY A 224 -10.63 15.70 4.97
C GLY A 224 -10.78 15.03 3.61
N LEU A 225 -10.96 13.71 3.63
CA LEU A 225 -11.05 12.89 2.43
C LEU A 225 -12.28 13.24 1.59
N ARG A 226 -13.47 13.24 2.21
CA ARG A 226 -14.75 13.65 1.59
C ARG A 226 -14.75 15.08 1.04
N GLY A 227 -13.88 15.96 1.55
CA GLY A 227 -13.75 17.33 1.08
C GLY A 227 -12.89 17.49 -0.18
N THR A 228 -12.31 16.40 -0.69
CA THR A 228 -11.28 16.42 -1.72
C THR A 228 -11.84 15.94 -3.05
N ARG A 229 -11.76 16.79 -4.08
CA ARG A 229 -12.12 16.45 -5.46
C ARG A 229 -10.88 16.14 -6.28
N SER A 230 -10.95 15.12 -7.11
CA SER A 230 -9.81 14.61 -7.88
C SER A 230 -10.09 14.46 -9.37
N HIS A 231 -9.02 14.37 -10.15
CA HIS A 231 -9.05 13.69 -11.44
C HIS A 231 -9.04 12.17 -11.18
N THR A 232 -10.16 11.49 -11.46
CA THR A 232 -10.28 10.06 -11.16
C THR A 232 -9.36 9.19 -12.02
N PHE A 233 -8.74 8.20 -11.38
CA PHE A 233 -7.98 7.12 -12.02
C PHE A 233 -8.72 5.78 -11.91
N LEU A 234 -9.97 5.80 -11.47
CA LEU A 234 -10.79 4.61 -11.24
C LEU A 234 -11.41 4.10 -12.53
N THR A 235 -11.63 2.79 -12.57
CA THR A 235 -12.44 2.20 -13.62
C THR A 235 -13.89 2.67 -13.53
N PRO A 236 -14.55 3.01 -14.65
CA PRO A 236 -15.99 3.29 -14.65
C PRO A 236 -16.85 2.00 -14.63
N GLU A 237 -16.21 0.83 -14.66
CA GLU A 237 -16.90 -0.46 -14.71
C GLU A 237 -17.54 -0.81 -13.36
N TYR A 238 -18.84 -1.09 -13.37
CA TYR A 238 -19.57 -1.61 -12.22
C TYR A 238 -19.35 -3.12 -12.10
N ILE A 239 -18.47 -3.55 -11.19
CA ILE A 239 -18.06 -4.95 -11.04
C ILE A 239 -18.30 -5.40 -9.60
N ASN A 240 -18.79 -6.63 -9.43
CA ASN A 240 -19.05 -7.25 -8.12
C ASN A 240 -20.02 -6.47 -7.23
N GLY A 241 -20.90 -5.65 -7.82
CA GLY A 241 -21.87 -4.86 -7.08
C GLY A 241 -21.33 -3.58 -6.47
N LEU A 242 -20.06 -3.23 -6.73
CA LEU A 242 -19.38 -2.05 -6.19
C LEU A 242 -19.34 -0.93 -7.24
N ASP A 243 -19.78 0.26 -6.83
CA ASP A 243 -19.59 1.51 -7.58
C ASP A 243 -18.39 2.28 -7.01
N LEU A 244 -17.46 2.69 -7.88
CA LEU A 244 -16.24 3.42 -7.51
C LEU A 244 -16.37 4.86 -8.01
N PHE A 245 -16.58 5.82 -7.11
CA PHE A 245 -16.97 7.18 -7.49
C PHE A 245 -15.98 8.26 -7.05
N GLU A 246 -15.14 7.99 -6.06
CA GLU A 246 -14.19 8.96 -5.52
C GLU A 246 -12.82 8.33 -5.30
N ASP A 247 -11.77 9.13 -5.48
CA ASP A 247 -10.42 8.69 -5.17
C ASP A 247 -9.53 9.85 -4.72
N LEU A 248 -8.47 9.49 -3.99
CA LEU A 248 -7.40 10.40 -3.65
C LEU A 248 -6.08 9.66 -3.85
N GLY A 249 -5.25 10.18 -4.73
CA GLY A 249 -3.94 9.67 -5.04
C GLY A 249 -2.83 10.57 -4.54
N LEU A 250 -1.75 9.96 -4.07
CA LEU A 250 -0.47 10.58 -3.80
C LEU A 250 0.63 9.76 -4.49
N ILE A 251 1.43 10.44 -5.31
CA ILE A 251 2.59 9.89 -5.99
C ILE A 251 3.83 10.57 -5.44
N VAL A 252 4.86 9.77 -5.18
CA VAL A 252 6.16 10.23 -4.69
C VAL A 252 7.23 9.69 -5.61
N VAL A 253 8.10 10.55 -6.12
CA VAL A 253 9.16 10.14 -7.05
C VAL A 253 10.50 10.70 -6.58
N ASN A 254 11.48 9.81 -6.47
CA ASN A 254 12.88 10.19 -6.41
C ASN A 254 13.63 9.55 -7.61
N ASP A 255 14.96 9.55 -7.56
CA ASP A 255 15.78 9.07 -8.67
C ASP A 255 15.76 7.53 -8.81
N ASP A 256 15.37 6.79 -7.76
CA ASP A 256 15.48 5.33 -7.67
C ASP A 256 14.12 4.61 -7.58
N GLU A 257 13.08 5.28 -7.09
CA GLU A 257 11.81 4.70 -6.68
C GLU A 257 10.61 5.62 -6.99
N VAL A 258 9.47 4.98 -7.22
CA VAL A 258 8.15 5.61 -7.35
C VAL A 258 7.20 4.98 -6.34
N GLY A 259 6.69 5.80 -5.43
CA GLY A 259 5.63 5.47 -4.50
C GLY A 259 4.26 5.86 -5.04
N VAL A 260 3.30 4.96 -4.91
CA VAL A 260 1.89 5.20 -5.23
C VAL A 260 1.05 4.83 -4.00
N PHE A 261 0.32 5.81 -3.50
CA PHE A 261 -0.63 5.68 -2.41
C PHE A 261 -1.99 6.15 -2.93
N TRP A 262 -3.03 5.35 -2.77
CA TRP A 262 -4.35 5.66 -3.29
C TRP A 262 -5.42 5.23 -2.30
N SER A 263 -6.43 6.05 -2.12
CA SER A 263 -7.64 5.75 -1.36
C SER A 263 -8.85 5.73 -2.29
N PHE A 264 -9.79 4.83 -2.03
CA PHE A 264 -10.96 4.58 -2.88
C PHE A 264 -12.27 4.80 -2.14
N GLY A 265 -13.16 5.59 -2.73
CA GLY A 265 -14.56 5.69 -2.34
C GLY A 265 -15.38 4.65 -3.09
N ALA A 266 -15.97 3.72 -2.35
CA ALA A 266 -16.80 2.64 -2.88
C ALA A 266 -18.15 2.52 -2.15
N TYR A 267 -19.17 2.02 -2.84
CA TYR A 267 -20.54 1.81 -2.35
C TYR A 267 -21.16 0.56 -2.98
#